data_AF-A0A0E9M1P2-F1
#
_entry.id   AF-A0A0E9M1P2-F1
#
_cell.length_a   1.000
_cell.length_b   1.000
_cell.length_c   1.000
_cell.angle_alpha   90.00
_cell.angle_beta   90.00
_cell.angle_gamma   90.00
#
_symmetry.space_group_name_H-M   'P 1'
#
loop_
_entity.id
_entity.type
_entity.pdbx_description
1 polymer ?
#
loop_
_entity_poly.entity_id
_entity_poly.type
_entity_poly.pdbx_seq_one_letter_code
_entity_poly.pdbx_strand_id
1 'polypeptide(L)'
;MIWLFLTIFSAFFLGIYEVFKKHALRDNAVWLVLLYSTFSSALVFLPLIGFSKSGLIEAGSLVYIPEITVKEHLLILLKTSIVLTSWIFSYFSLKYLP
;
A
#
# COMPACT_ATOMS: atom_id res chain seq x y z
N MET A 1 -19.35 18.11 -0.68
CA MET A 1 -19.90 16.95 -1.41
C MET A 1 -18.84 16.08 -2.09
N ILE A 2 -17.79 16.62 -2.72
CA ILE A 2 -16.75 15.85 -3.42
C ILE A 2 -16.07 14.75 -2.57
N TRP A 3 -15.75 15.04 -1.30
CA TRP A 3 -15.12 14.09 -0.39
C TRP A 3 -15.99 12.86 -0.11
N LEU A 4 -17.32 13.02 -0.05
CA LEU A 4 -18.24 11.90 0.19
C LEU A 4 -18.18 10.91 -0.98
N PHE A 5 -18.21 11.42 -2.22
CA PHE A 5 -18.07 10.59 -3.42
C PHE A 5 -16.74 9.84 -3.45
N LEU A 6 -15.62 10.51 -3.16
CA LEU A 6 -14.30 9.88 -3.09
C LEU A 6 -14.23 8.80 -1.99
N THR A 7 -14.90 9.03 -0.86
CA THR A 7 -14.94 8.05 0.24
C THR A 7 -15.71 6.81 -0.15
N ILE A 8 -16.90 6.96 -0.75
CA ILE A 8 -17.72 5.82 -1.23
C ILE A 8 -16.98 5.08 -2.34
N PHE A 9 -16.38 5.81 -3.27
CA PHE A 9 -15.58 5.24 -4.35
C PHE A 9 -14.41 4.43 -3.79
N SER A 10 -13.64 4.99 -2.84
CA SER A 10 -12.57 4.27 -2.14
C SER A 10 -13.06 3.02 -1.43
N ALA A 11 -14.19 3.10 -0.71
CA ALA A 11 -14.78 1.96 -0.01
C ALA A 11 -15.17 0.82 -0.95
N PHE A 12 -15.65 1.13 -2.16
CA PHE A 12 -15.94 0.13 -3.18
C PHE A 12 -14.69 -0.65 -3.61
N PHE A 13 -13.58 0.04 -3.93
CA PHE A 13 -12.32 -0.64 -4.26
C PHE A 13 -11.74 -1.39 -3.07
N LEU A 14 -11.89 -0.85 -1.85
CA LEU A 14 -11.46 -1.54 -0.64
C LEU A 14 -12.19 -2.88 -0.48
N GLY A 15 -13.50 -2.91 -0.73
CA GLY A 15 -14.29 -4.15 -0.72
C GLY A 15 -13.80 -5.17 -1.75
N ILE A 16 -13.55 -4.72 -2.98
CA ILE A 16 -12.99 -5.58 -4.04
C ILE A 16 -11.62 -6.15 -3.60
N TYR A 17 -10.76 -5.30 -3.04
CA TYR A 17 -9.45 -5.70 -2.54
C TYR A 17 -9.55 -6.77 -1.44
N GLU A 18 -10.48 -6.66 -0.49
CA GLU A 18 -10.68 -7.67 0.54
C GLU A 18 -11.14 -9.02 -0.03
N VAL A 19 -12.02 -9.02 -1.05
CA VAL A 19 -12.45 -10.25 -1.73
C VAL A 19 -11.27 -10.93 -2.43
N PHE A 20 -10.46 -10.17 -3.17
CA PHE A 20 -9.27 -10.72 -3.82
C PHE A 20 -8.23 -11.20 -2.82
N LYS A 21 -8.05 -10.48 -1.70
CA LYS A 21 -7.15 -10.90 -0.61
C LYS A 21 -7.62 -12.23 0.00
N LYS A 22 -8.92 -12.39 0.27
CA LYS A 22 -9.48 -13.66 0.78
C LYS A 22 -9.26 -14.80 -0.21
N HIS A 23 -9.51 -14.55 -1.50
CA HIS A 23 -9.27 -15.54 -2.54
C HIS A 23 -7.79 -15.91 -2.65
N ALA A 24 -6.88 -14.93 -2.65
CA ALA A 24 -5.44 -15.15 -2.72
C ALA A 24 -4.90 -15.92 -1.51
N LEU A 25 -5.52 -15.78 -0.33
CA LEU A 25 -5.12 -16.50 0.88
C LEU A 25 -5.60 -17.95 0.95
N ARG A 26 -6.55 -18.34 0.08
CA ARG A 26 -6.97 -19.73 -0.06
C ARG A 26 -5.81 -20.54 -0.62
N ASP A 27 -5.39 -21.56 0.12
CA ASP A 27 -4.29 -22.47 -0.20
C ASP A 27 -2.87 -21.86 -0.33
N ASN A 28 -2.72 -20.54 -0.17
CA ASN A 28 -1.40 -19.88 -0.17
C ASN A 28 -0.90 -19.54 1.23
N ALA A 29 0.42 -19.38 1.36
CA ALA A 29 1.04 -18.89 2.59
C ALA A 29 0.80 -17.39 2.77
N VAL A 30 0.41 -16.97 3.98
CA VAL A 30 0.15 -15.55 4.33
C VAL A 30 1.32 -14.66 3.96
N TRP A 31 2.54 -15.09 4.31
CA TRP A 31 3.77 -14.35 4.06
C TRP A 31 4.01 -14.05 2.58
N LEU A 32 3.74 -15.03 1.70
CA LEU A 32 3.92 -14.85 0.26
C LEU A 32 2.88 -13.88 -0.32
N VAL A 33 1.61 -14.04 0.06
CA VAL A 33 0.54 -13.14 -0.41
C VAL A 33 0.81 -11.70 0.05
N LEU A 34 1.24 -11.51 1.30
CA LEU A 34 1.58 -10.20 1.83
C LEU A 34 2.83 -9.61 1.15
N LEU A 35 3.86 -10.42 0.89
CA LEU A 35 5.05 -9.99 0.15
C LEU A 35 4.71 -9.56 -1.27
N TYR A 36 4.02 -10.39 -2.05
CA TYR A 36 3.70 -10.09 -3.45
C TYR A 36 2.75 -8.90 -3.58
N SER A 37 1.76 -8.77 -2.70
CA SER A 37 0.86 -7.61 -2.72
C SER A 37 1.59 -6.31 -2.40
N THR A 38 2.48 -6.32 -1.41
CA THR A 38 3.29 -5.14 -1.02
C THR A 38 4.32 -4.81 -2.09
N PHE A 39 5.01 -5.82 -2.63
CA PHE A 39 6.01 -5.65 -3.68
C PHE A 39 5.39 -5.12 -4.98
N SER A 40 4.25 -5.67 -5.41
CA SER A 40 3.53 -5.18 -6.59
C SER A 40 3.10 -3.73 -6.41
N SER A 41 2.62 -3.37 -5.21
CA SER A 41 2.28 -1.98 -4.89
C SER A 41 3.52 -1.08 -4.96
N ALA A 42 4.66 -1.51 -4.43
CA ALA A 42 5.91 -0.76 -4.48
C ALA A 42 6.40 -0.54 -5.91
N LEU A 43 6.29 -1.54 -6.79
CA LEU A 43 6.67 -1.43 -8.21
C LEU A 43 5.90 -0.31 -8.93
N VAL A 44 4.62 -0.11 -8.61
CA VAL A 44 3.81 0.97 -9.18
C VAL A 44 4.35 2.36 -8.83
N PHE A 45 5.00 2.51 -7.65
CA PHE A 45 5.58 3.78 -7.21
C PHE A 45 7.00 4.04 -7.74
N LEU A 46 7.75 3.01 -8.16
CA LEU A 46 9.10 3.18 -8.71
C LEU A 46 9.21 4.18 -9.87
N PRO A 47 8.35 4.16 -10.92
CA PRO A 47 8.44 5.13 -12.00
C PRO A 47 8.15 6.56 -11.51
N LEU A 48 7.23 6.74 -10.55
CA LEU A 48 6.92 8.05 -9.97
C LEU A 48 8.13 8.63 -9.22
N ILE A 49 8.87 7.79 -8.50
CA ILE A 49 10.11 8.19 -7.81
C ILE A 49 11.17 8.61 -8.84
N GLY A 50 11.35 7.80 -9.89
CA GLY A 50 12.31 8.10 -10.96
C GLY A 50 12.00 9.40 -11.69
N PHE A 51 10.73 9.60 -12.08
CA PHE A 51 10.30 10.82 -12.77
C PHE A 51 10.40 12.07 -11.89
N SER A 52 10.06 11.96 -10.60
CA SER A 52 10.23 13.06 -9.63
C SER A 52 11.69 13.44 -9.48
N LYS A 53 12.59 12.46 -9.38
CA LYS A 53 14.04 12.71 -9.28
C LYS A 53 14.65 13.30 -10.56
N SER A 54 14.17 12.88 -11.72
CA SER A 54 14.64 13.41 -13.02
C SER A 54 14.15 14.83 -13.34
N GLY A 55 13.27 15.40 -12.51
CA GLY A 55 12.65 16.71 -12.75
C GLY A 55 11.52 16.69 -13.79
N LEU A 56 11.07 15.51 -14.23
CA LEU A 56 9.93 15.36 -15.17
C LEU A 56 8.59 15.67 -14.48
N ILE A 57 8.50 15.44 -13.17
CA ILE A 57 7.34 15.77 -12.35
C ILE A 57 7.68 17.01 -11.54
N GLU A 58 6.89 18.06 -11.73
CA GLU A 58 7.06 19.32 -11.00
C GLU A 58 6.72 19.17 -9.51
N ALA A 59 7.43 19.90 -8.65
CA ALA A 59 7.29 19.85 -7.20
C ALA A 59 5.88 20.21 -6.66
N GLY A 60 5.04 20.85 -7.48
CA GLY A 60 3.65 21.19 -7.15
C GLY A 60 2.63 20.12 -7.57
N SER A 61 3.06 19.05 -8.24
CA SER A 61 2.18 18.00 -8.73
C SER A 61 1.72 17.06 -7.61
N LEU A 62 0.49 16.57 -7.69
CA LEU A 62 -0.07 15.59 -6.75
C LEU A 62 0.71 14.26 -6.71
N VAL A 63 1.49 13.98 -7.75
CA VAL A 63 2.29 12.75 -7.89
C VAL A 63 3.79 12.97 -7.65
N TYR A 64 4.18 14.17 -7.23
CA TYR A 64 5.57 14.47 -6.89
C TYR A 64 5.98 13.77 -5.59
N ILE A 65 7.13 13.10 -5.64
CA ILE A 65 7.71 12.43 -4.47
C ILE A 65 8.95 13.23 -4.04
N PRO A 66 8.90 13.91 -2.87
CA PRO A 66 10.02 14.72 -2.41
C PRO A 66 11.18 13.85 -1.92
N GLU A 67 12.39 14.39 -2.01
CA GLU A 67 13.53 13.82 -1.32
C GLU A 67 13.39 14.06 0.18
N ILE A 68 13.70 13.03 0.98
CA ILE A 68 13.59 13.06 2.43
C ILE A 68 14.94 12.74 3.07
N THR A 69 15.13 13.22 4.29
CA THR A 69 16.33 13.00 5.09
C THR A 69 16.38 11.57 5.65
N VAL A 70 17.56 11.14 6.07
CA VAL A 70 17.76 9.83 6.73
C VAL A 70 16.87 9.67 7.98
N LYS A 71 16.68 10.76 8.74
CA LYS A 71 15.81 10.76 9.93
C LYS A 71 14.36 10.45 9.55
N GLU A 72 13.86 11.02 8.47
CA GLU A 72 12.50 10.77 7.98
C GLU A 72 12.35 9.34 7.45
N HIS A 73 13.37 8.81 6.76
CA HIS A 73 13.40 7.39 6.40
C HIS A 73 13.28 6.47 7.63
N LEU A 74 13.97 6.77 8.74
CA LEU A 74 13.86 5.99 9.98
C LEU A 74 12.46 6.08 10.61
N LEU A 75 11.83 7.26 10.57
CA LEU A 75 10.46 7.44 11.06
C LEU A 75 9.45 6.64 10.21
N ILE A 76 9.63 6.63 8.88
CA ILE A 76 8.84 5.82 7.97
C ILE A 76 9.06 4.34 8.27
N LEU A 77 10.29 3.89 8.48
CA LEU A 77 10.62 2.50 8.80
C LEU A 77 9.90 2.02 10.07
N LEU A 78 9.88 2.86 11.11
CA LEU A 78 9.15 2.57 12.35
C LEU A 78 7.65 2.43 12.09
N LYS A 79 7.05 3.42 11.38
CA LYS A 79 5.63 3.38 11.00
C LYS A 79 5.30 2.12 10.19
N THR A 80 6.11 1.78 9.20
CA THR A 80 5.88 0.62 8.34
C THR A 80 5.98 -0.68 9.13
N SER A 81 6.85 -0.76 10.14
CA SER A 81 6.96 -1.95 11.00
C SER A 81 5.68 -2.19 11.81
N ILE A 82 5.08 -1.12 12.34
CA ILE A 82 3.80 -1.17 13.07
C ILE A 82 2.67 -1.61 12.12
N VAL A 83 2.58 -0.99 10.94
CA VAL A 83 1.55 -1.30 9.94
C VAL A 83 1.69 -2.74 9.43
N LEU A 84 2.91 -3.18 9.14
CA LEU A 84 3.20 -4.55 8.70
C LEU A 84 2.74 -5.56 9.75
N THR A 85 3.04 -5.30 11.03
CA THR A 85 2.60 -6.15 12.14
C THR A 85 1.08 -6.25 12.21
N SER A 86 0.38 -5.11 12.06
CA SER A 86 -1.09 -5.09 11.99
C SER A 86 -1.62 -5.90 10.81
N TRP A 87 -1.02 -5.78 9.63
CA TRP A 87 -1.42 -6.54 8.45
C TRP A 87 -1.18 -8.03 8.60
N ILE A 88 -0.08 -8.45 9.22
CA ILE A 88 0.16 -9.87 9.51
C ILE A 88 -1.02 -10.44 10.30
N PHE A 89 -1.44 -9.78 11.39
CA PHE A 89 -2.60 -10.23 12.17
C PHE A 89 -3.89 -10.25 11.35
N SER A 90 -4.15 -9.22 10.53
CA SER A 90 -5.34 -9.17 9.67
C SER A 90 -5.36 -10.26 8.60
N TYR A 91 -4.22 -10.58 7.98
CA TYR A 91 -4.16 -11.63 6.96
C TYR A 91 -4.33 -13.02 7.59
N PHE A 92 -3.73 -13.24 8.76
CA PHE A 92 -3.93 -14.50 9.49
C PHE A 92 -5.38 -14.66 9.95
N SER A 93 -6.03 -13.62 10.47
CA SER A 93 -7.44 -13.71 10.86
C SER A 93 -8.32 -14.02 9.65
N LEU A 94 -8.12 -13.32 8.54
CA LEU A 94 -8.91 -13.48 7.32
C LEU A 94 -8.75 -14.87 6.68
N LYS A 95 -7.56 -15.50 6.81
CA LYS A 95 -7.33 -16.86 6.32
C LYS A 95 -8.12 -17.92 7.09
N TYR A 96 -8.40 -17.71 8.37
CA TYR A 96 -9.13 -18.66 9.22
C TYR A 96 -10.60 -18.27 9.46
N LEU A 97 -11.05 -17.13 8.93
CA LEU A 97 -12.45 -16.72 8.91
C LEU A 97 -13.21 -17.52 7.82
N PRO A 98 -14.43 -18.03 8.12
CA PRO A 98 -15.27 -18.73 7.15
C PRO A 98 -15.56 -17.86 5.92
#